data_AF-A0A2C9DV49-F1
#
_entry.id   AF-A0A2C9DV49-F1
#
_cell.length_a   1.000
_cell.length_b   1.000
_cell.length_c   1.000
_cell.angle_alpha   90.00
_cell.angle_beta   90.00
_cell.angle_gamma   90.00
#
_symmetry.space_group_name_H-M   'P 1'
#
loop_
_entity.id
_entity.type
_entity.pdbx_description
1 polymer ?
#
loop_
_entity_poly.entity_id
_entity_poly.type
_entity_poly.pdbx_seq_one_letter_code
_entity_poly.pdbx_strand_id
1 'polypeptide(L)'
;MSDQTLFEAPGFVGRVVGSLGEMVVIDAAVDGDMPVHAAEADEFAVVLSGRFEVDVEGVVQTCHAGDYMIVPQGRSHSIRVLEPGRLILIGKV
;
A
#
# COMPACT_ATOMS: atom_id res chain seq x y z
N MET A 1 -14.21 -21.79 -3.50
CA MET A 1 -13.00 -21.00 -3.25
C MET A 1 -13.00 -19.94 -4.34
N SER A 2 -13.31 -18.67 -4.00
CA SER A 2 -13.46 -17.63 -5.02
C SER A 2 -12.12 -17.37 -5.70
N ASP A 3 -12.16 -17.15 -7.00
CA ASP A 3 -11.03 -16.76 -7.82
C ASP A 3 -10.48 -15.43 -7.27
N GLN A 4 -9.31 -15.45 -6.64
CA GLN A 4 -8.73 -14.27 -6.01
C GLN A 4 -7.85 -13.56 -7.03
N THR A 5 -8.26 -12.38 -7.47
CA THR A 5 -7.47 -11.55 -8.40
C THR A 5 -6.13 -11.19 -7.74
N LEU A 6 -5.05 -11.55 -8.42
CA LEU A 6 -3.69 -11.19 -8.05
C LEU A 6 -3.31 -9.86 -8.73
N PHE A 7 -2.72 -8.96 -7.97
CA PHE A 7 -2.16 -7.70 -8.41
C PHE A 7 -0.64 -7.76 -8.24
N GLU A 8 0.10 -7.52 -9.31
CA GLU A 8 1.56 -7.55 -9.27
C GLU A 8 2.12 -6.24 -9.81
N ALA A 9 3.00 -5.63 -9.02
CA ALA A 9 3.86 -4.52 -9.42
C ALA A 9 5.29 -4.81 -8.90
N PRO A 10 6.34 -4.18 -9.46
CA PRO A 10 7.69 -4.38 -8.96
C PRO A 10 7.78 -4.09 -7.46
N GLY A 11 8.14 -5.09 -6.65
CA GLY A 11 8.25 -4.96 -5.20
C GLY A 11 6.93 -5.09 -4.42
N PHE A 12 5.80 -5.34 -5.10
CA PHE A 12 4.46 -5.43 -4.50
C PHE A 12 3.66 -6.57 -5.13
N VAL A 13 3.29 -7.56 -4.31
CA VAL A 13 2.44 -8.67 -4.73
C VAL A 13 1.23 -8.71 -3.81
N GLY A 14 0.07 -8.34 -4.37
CA GLY A 14 -1.18 -8.15 -3.65
C GLY A 14 -2.26 -9.13 -4.09
N ARG A 15 -3.06 -9.58 -3.13
CA ARG A 15 -4.25 -10.37 -3.39
C ARG A 15 -5.49 -9.57 -2.99
N VAL A 16 -6.46 -9.45 -3.89
CA VAL A 16 -7.75 -8.84 -3.54
C VAL A 16 -8.50 -9.79 -2.60
N VAL A 17 -8.77 -9.32 -1.38
CA VAL A 17 -9.44 -10.08 -0.30
C VAL A 17 -10.86 -9.59 -0.02
N GLY A 18 -11.27 -8.46 -0.59
CA GLY A 18 -12.62 -7.92 -0.45
C GLY A 18 -12.79 -6.60 -1.19
N SER A 19 -13.95 -5.96 -1.01
CA SER A 19 -14.26 -4.65 -1.55
C SER A 19 -14.97 -3.77 -0.53
N LEU A 20 -14.82 -2.46 -0.71
CA LEU A 20 -15.51 -1.42 0.06
C LEU A 20 -16.05 -0.37 -0.92
N GLY A 21 -17.32 -0.51 -1.33
CA GLY A 21 -17.88 0.29 -2.41
C GLY A 21 -17.14 0.02 -3.73
N GLU A 22 -16.59 1.07 -4.34
CA GLU A 22 -15.77 0.98 -5.55
C GLU A 22 -14.28 0.67 -5.27
N MET A 23 -13.87 0.62 -4.00
CA MET A 23 -12.51 0.30 -3.60
C MET A 23 -12.33 -1.20 -3.39
N VAL A 24 -11.09 -1.66 -3.49
CA VAL A 24 -10.68 -3.03 -3.17
C VAL A 24 -9.86 -3.06 -1.89
N VAL A 25 -9.93 -4.18 -1.17
CA VAL A 25 -9.03 -4.48 -0.05
C VAL A 25 -8.01 -5.48 -0.54
N ILE A 26 -6.73 -5.11 -0.48
CA ILE A 26 -5.60 -5.89 -0.96
C ILE A 26 -4.74 -6.29 0.22
N ASP A 27 -4.51 -7.59 0.37
CA ASP A 27 -3.49 -8.13 1.27
C ASP A 27 -2.22 -8.32 0.45
N ALA A 28 -1.18 -7.53 0.75
CA ALA A 28 0.02 -7.45 -0.07
C ALA A 28 1.31 -7.74 0.70
N ALA A 29 2.21 -8.46 0.03
CA ALA A 29 3.62 -8.54 0.37
C ALA A 29 4.40 -7.43 -0.35
N VAL A 30 5.32 -6.79 0.36
CA VAL A 30 6.13 -5.67 -0.14
C VAL A 30 7.60 -5.93 0.17
N ASP A 31 8.42 -6.05 -0.86
CA ASP A 31 9.85 -6.36 -0.75
C ASP A 31 10.76 -5.43 -1.58
N GLY A 32 10.17 -4.48 -2.31
CA GLY A 32 10.89 -3.46 -3.08
C GLY A 32 10.24 -2.08 -2.96
N ASP A 33 11.01 -1.05 -3.31
CA ASP A 33 10.57 0.34 -3.25
C ASP A 33 9.41 0.61 -4.21
N MET A 34 8.41 1.35 -3.73
CA MET A 34 7.34 1.88 -4.56
C MET A 34 7.76 3.26 -5.07
N PRO A 35 7.94 3.44 -6.39
CA PRO A 35 8.34 4.73 -6.94
C PRO A 35 7.25 5.79 -6.68
N VAL A 36 7.64 7.05 -6.86
CA VAL A 36 6.71 8.18 -6.70
C VAL A 36 5.53 8.04 -7.66
N HIS A 37 4.31 8.06 -7.12
CA HIS A 37 3.07 8.04 -7.88
C HIS A 37 1.95 8.79 -7.15
N ALA A 38 0.77 8.89 -7.77
CA ALA A 38 -0.43 9.49 -7.19
C ALA A 38 -1.65 8.65 -7.58
N ALA A 39 -2.51 8.34 -6.61
CA ALA A 39 -3.67 7.49 -6.81
C ALA A 39 -4.90 8.26 -7.28
N GLU A 40 -5.78 7.59 -8.02
CA GLU A 40 -7.05 8.14 -8.51
C GLU A 40 -8.15 8.22 -7.43
N ALA A 41 -7.92 7.61 -6.27
CA ALA A 41 -8.80 7.63 -5.10
C ALA A 41 -7.96 7.79 -3.81
N ASP A 42 -8.63 8.05 -2.68
CA ASP A 42 -7.98 7.97 -1.38
C ASP A 42 -7.45 6.55 -1.14
N GLU A 43 -6.27 6.46 -0.53
CA GLU A 43 -5.67 5.20 -0.12
C GLU A 43 -5.49 5.15 1.39
N PHE A 44 -5.77 3.98 1.96
CA PHE A 44 -5.52 3.68 3.35
C PHE A 44 -4.75 2.38 3.42
N ALA A 45 -3.60 2.38 4.09
CA ALA A 45 -2.82 1.16 4.27
C ALA A 45 -2.39 0.96 5.72
N VAL A 46 -2.54 -0.27 6.23
CA VAL A 46 -2.06 -0.68 7.56
C VAL A 46 -0.86 -1.57 7.38
N VAL A 47 0.22 -1.26 8.11
CA VAL A 47 1.42 -2.10 8.13
C VAL A 47 1.17 -3.29 9.05
N LEU A 48 1.23 -4.50 8.50
CA LEU A 48 1.10 -5.74 9.28
C LEU A 48 2.46 -6.25 9.77
N SER A 49 3.52 -6.03 9.00
CA SER A 49 4.90 -6.41 9.31
C SER A 49 5.89 -5.62 8.44
N GLY A 50 7.16 -5.60 8.84
CA GLY A 50 8.23 -4.87 8.14
C GLY A 50 8.39 -3.44 8.63
N ARG A 51 9.19 -2.67 7.89
CA ARG A 51 9.46 -1.26 8.18
C ARG A 51 9.63 -0.48 6.88
N PHE A 52 8.96 0.66 6.79
CA PHE A 52 8.86 1.45 5.57
C PHE A 52 9.14 2.92 5.86
N GLU A 53 9.90 3.59 5.00
CA GLU A 53 9.89 5.05 4.91
C GLU A 53 8.85 5.45 3.87
N VAL A 54 7.90 6.28 4.27
CA VAL A 54 6.78 6.70 3.43
C VAL A 54 6.90 8.21 3.28
N ASP A 55 7.03 8.65 2.04
CA ASP A 55 7.04 10.07 1.69
C ASP A 55 5.68 10.41 1.10
N VAL A 56 4.97 11.38 1.70
CA VAL A 56 3.77 11.99 1.11
C VAL A 56 4.04 13.49 0.99
N GLU A 57 4.14 13.98 -0.25
CA GLU A 57 4.45 15.39 -0.58
C GLU A 57 5.66 15.99 0.16
N GLY A 58 6.71 15.21 0.36
CA GLY A 58 7.95 15.61 1.05
C GLY A 58 7.90 15.41 2.56
N VAL A 59 6.78 14.96 3.12
CA VAL A 59 6.68 14.59 4.53
C VAL A 59 7.01 13.11 4.69
N VAL A 60 8.21 12.83 5.19
CA VAL A 60 8.71 11.47 5.40
C VAL A 60 8.38 10.99 6.80
N GLN A 61 7.77 9.81 6.89
CA GLN A 61 7.52 9.09 8.14
C GLN A 61 8.02 7.65 8.04
N THR A 62 8.54 7.11 9.16
CA THR A 62 8.86 5.69 9.25
C THR A 62 7.68 4.95 9.89
N CYS A 63 7.11 4.01 9.15
CA CYS A 63 6.00 3.17 9.61
C CYS A 63 6.49 1.77 10.01
N HIS A 64 5.94 1.26 11.10
CA HIS A 64 6.18 -0.07 11.67
C HIS A 64 4.86 -0.86 11.73
N ALA A 65 4.94 -2.14 12.09
CA ALA A 65 3.75 -2.97 12.32
C ALA A 65 2.77 -2.29 13.30
N GLY A 66 1.52 -2.16 12.88
CA GLY A 66 0.45 -1.47 13.61
C GLY A 66 0.23 -0.02 13.18
N ASP A 67 1.20 0.62 12.52
CA ASP A 67 1.04 1.96 11.96
C ASP A 67 0.18 1.92 10.69
N TYR A 68 -0.34 3.08 10.31
CA TYR A 68 -1.14 3.24 9.12
C TYR A 68 -0.74 4.49 8.32
N MET A 69 -1.02 4.44 7.03
CA MET A 69 -0.81 5.49 6.06
C MET A 69 -2.16 5.91 5.49
N ILE A 70 -2.36 7.22 5.35
CA ILE A 70 -3.51 7.81 4.66
C ILE A 70 -2.94 8.69 3.57
N VAL A 71 -3.25 8.38 2.31
CA VAL A 71 -2.86 9.17 1.15
C VAL A 71 -4.12 9.72 0.51
N PRO A 72 -4.38 11.04 0.61
CA PRO A 72 -5.51 11.63 -0.09
C PRO A 72 -5.36 11.53 -1.62
N GLN A 73 -6.48 11.45 -2.32
CA GLN A 73 -6.55 11.39 -3.78
C GLN A 73 -5.64 12.43 -4.45
N GLY A 74 -4.89 11.99 -5.46
CA GLY A 74 -4.01 12.85 -6.27
C GLY A 74 -2.74 13.33 -5.57
N ARG A 75 -2.49 12.92 -4.32
CA ARG A 75 -1.27 13.29 -3.59
C ARG A 75 -0.10 12.39 -3.96
N SER A 76 1.01 13.03 -4.27
CA SER A 76 2.24 12.34 -4.65
C SER A 76 2.85 11.65 -3.43
N HIS A 77 3.16 10.37 -3.57
CA HIS A 77 3.75 9.60 -2.50
C HIS A 77 4.68 8.49 -3.02
N SER A 78 5.57 8.01 -2.16
CA SER A 78 6.46 6.87 -2.43
C SER A 78 6.72 6.06 -1.17
N ILE A 79 7.17 4.82 -1.34
CA ILE A 79 7.58 3.95 -0.24
C ILE A 79 8.99 3.47 -0.50
N ARG A 80 9.87 3.66 0.48
CA ARG A 80 11.16 2.97 0.55
C ARG A 80 11.07 1.84 1.56
N VAL A 81 11.46 0.65 1.15
CA VAL A 81 11.44 -0.55 2.01
C VAL A 81 12.73 -0.58 2.82
N LEU A 82 12.60 -0.42 4.14
CA LEU A 82 13.72 -0.60 5.07
C LEU A 82 13.86 -2.06 5.50
N GLU A 83 12.73 -2.75 5.68
CA GLU A 83 12.63 -4.18 5.94
C GLU A 83 11.41 -4.73 5.19
N PRO A 84 11.55 -5.81 4.37
CA PRO A 84 10.42 -6.42 3.67
C PRO A 84 9.27 -6.77 4.61
N GLY A 85 8.05 -6.64 4.12
CA GLY A 85 6.89 -6.64 4.98
C GLY A 85 5.59 -6.94 4.28
N ARG A 86 4.50 -6.64 4.99
CA ARG A 86 3.14 -6.84 4.52
C ARG A 86 2.27 -5.67 4.93
N LEU A 87 1.30 -5.37 4.08
CA LEU A 87 0.29 -4.35 4.35
C LEU A 87 -1.09 -4.83 3.93
N ILE A 88 -2.12 -4.26 4.55
CA ILE A 88 -3.46 -4.23 3.96
C ILE A 88 -3.62 -2.86 3.32
N LEU A 89 -3.86 -2.81 2.01
CA LEU A 89 -4.20 -1.59 1.27
C LEU A 89 -5.70 -1.58 0.96
N ILE A 90 -6.32 -0.43 1.17
CA ILE A 90 -7.63 -0.09 0.64
C ILE A 90 -7.40 1.04 -0.35
N GLY A 91 -7.78 0.80 -1.60
CA GLY A 91 -7.57 1.75 -2.68
C GLY A 91 -8.31 1.33 -3.94
N LYS A 92 -8.07 2.05 -5.04
CA LYS A 92 -8.61 1.73 -6.36
C LYS A 92 -7.49 1.13 -7.21
N VAL A 93 -7.77 -0.03 -7.82
CA VAL A 93 -6.90 -0.69 -8.80
C VAL A 93 -7.22 -0.26 -10.22
#